data_AF-A0A932RWE1-F1
#
_entry.id   AF-A0A932RWE1-F1
#
_cell.length_a   1.000
_cell.length_b   1.000
_cell.length_c   1.000
_cell.angle_alpha   90.00
_cell.angle_beta   90.00
_cell.angle_gamma   90.00
#
_symmetry.space_group_name_H-M   'P 1'
#
loop_
_entity.id
_entity.type
_entity.pdbx_description
1 polymer ?
#
loop_
_entity_poly.entity_id
_entity_poly.type
_entity_poly.pdbx_seq_one_letter_code
_entity_poly.pdbx_strand_id
1 'polypeptide(L)'
;MRVKLGAVSGRGAGVWVSGLLAVLFAGSADSHPVRAGSAADAARTVPPRVARAVPTPHPAIRPAPATSSPGSSLPVMSPSNPLTVTQTATQTVTPPGSLPARPPALTGFGATDADWRSRHLPDPARPAGTAYNPDPLIPAVDGKMGARYFDVVHTAGRVLGYTVAIDPGSGLAGARRTALAELPGDAREVWSAPLGSCSLVQLRSATLARVLGNLDPTGSVLVELRPATGAYAVADDIAAAVFRPLWIATPSASTSCQAGGAG
;
A
#
# COMPACT_ATOMS: atom_id res chain seq x y z
N MET A 1 50.51 -6.68 -43.00
CA MET A 1 49.42 -5.77 -43.41
C MET A 1 48.48 -6.51 -44.34
N ARG A 2 47.25 -6.79 -43.92
CA ARG A 2 46.21 -7.38 -44.78
C ARG A 2 44.97 -6.51 -44.67
N VAL A 3 44.66 -5.83 -45.76
CA VAL A 3 43.41 -5.10 -46.01
C VAL A 3 42.37 -6.11 -46.48
N LYS A 4 41.16 -6.07 -45.94
CA LYS A 4 40.00 -6.72 -46.57
C LYS A 4 38.72 -5.90 -46.35
N LEU A 5 38.32 -5.29 -47.46
CA LEU A 5 36.98 -4.96 -47.98
C LEU A 5 35.78 -4.91 -47.01
N GLY A 6 35.07 -3.78 -47.06
CA GLY A 6 33.72 -3.64 -46.54
C GLY A 6 32.62 -3.86 -47.59
N ALA A 7 31.38 -3.89 -47.10
CA ALA A 7 30.10 -3.49 -47.72
C ALA A 7 28.99 -3.81 -46.68
N VAL A 8 28.28 -2.83 -46.11
CA VAL A 8 27.09 -2.08 -46.60
C VAL A 8 25.75 -2.86 -46.53
N SER A 9 24.88 -2.35 -45.65
CA SER A 9 23.42 -2.18 -45.72
C SER A 9 22.47 -3.37 -45.91
N GLY A 10 21.53 -3.50 -44.97
CA GLY A 10 20.22 -4.11 -45.19
C GLY A 10 19.21 -3.70 -44.11
N ARG A 11 18.26 -2.84 -44.46
CA ARG A 11 17.07 -2.51 -43.64
C ARG A 11 16.18 -3.74 -43.51
N GLY A 12 15.64 -3.98 -42.32
CA GLY A 12 14.60 -4.98 -42.10
C GLY A 12 13.73 -4.58 -40.92
N ALA A 13 12.51 -4.10 -41.23
CA ALA A 13 11.46 -3.85 -40.26
C ALA A 13 11.06 -5.17 -39.58
N GLY A 14 11.25 -5.26 -38.26
CA GLY A 14 10.79 -6.36 -37.43
C GLY A 14 9.51 -5.96 -36.71
N VAL A 15 8.38 -6.46 -37.21
CA VAL A 15 7.08 -6.49 -36.55
C VAL A 15 7.21 -7.32 -35.27
N TRP A 16 6.99 -6.72 -34.10
CA TRP A 16 6.82 -7.48 -32.86
C TRP A 16 5.35 -7.86 -32.71
N VAL A 17 5.05 -9.13 -33.01
CA VAL A 17 3.75 -9.74 -32.74
C VAL A 17 3.66 -10.06 -31.25
N SER A 18 2.62 -9.53 -30.60
CA SER A 18 2.22 -9.85 -29.24
C SER A 18 1.96 -11.35 -29.07
N GLY A 19 2.78 -12.03 -28.27
CA GLY A 19 2.53 -13.39 -27.80
C GLY A 19 1.71 -13.36 -26.51
N LEU A 20 0.40 -13.54 -26.64
CA LEU A 20 -0.52 -13.80 -25.53
C LEU A 20 -0.29 -15.24 -25.06
N LEU A 21 0.41 -15.44 -23.94
CA LEU A 21 0.58 -16.77 -23.34
C LEU A 21 -0.62 -17.05 -22.40
N ALA A 22 -1.61 -17.77 -22.90
CA ALA A 22 -2.64 -18.40 -22.09
C ALA A 22 -2.07 -19.67 -21.45
N VAL A 23 -1.92 -19.68 -20.12
CA VAL A 23 -1.56 -20.90 -19.38
C VAL A 23 -2.83 -21.69 -19.12
N LEU A 24 -3.00 -22.80 -19.86
CA LEU A 24 -3.95 -23.86 -19.57
C LEU A 24 -3.40 -24.72 -18.43
N PHE A 25 -4.09 -24.74 -17.29
CA PHE A 25 -3.87 -25.76 -16.26
C PHE A 25 -4.62 -27.03 -16.65
N ALA A 26 -3.87 -28.03 -17.12
CA ALA A 26 -4.35 -29.41 -17.21
C ALA A 26 -4.26 -30.03 -15.80
N GLY A 27 -5.40 -30.50 -15.29
CA GLY A 27 -5.46 -31.30 -14.07
C GLY A 27 -4.98 -32.73 -14.33
N SER A 28 -4.08 -33.22 -13.49
CA SER A 28 -3.84 -34.66 -13.33
C SER A 28 -4.39 -35.08 -11.98
N ALA A 29 -5.38 -35.96 -12.04
CA ALA A 29 -5.89 -36.71 -10.90
C ALA A 29 -5.09 -38.01 -10.80
N ASP A 30 -4.24 -38.13 -9.78
CA ASP A 30 -3.69 -39.42 -9.38
C ASP A 30 -4.30 -39.83 -8.05
N SER A 31 -5.03 -40.94 -8.12
CA SER A 31 -5.76 -41.56 -7.02
C SER A 31 -4.88 -42.65 -6.41
N HIS A 32 -4.54 -42.54 -5.13
CA HIS A 32 -3.99 -43.67 -4.36
C HIS A 32 -5.07 -44.22 -3.42
N PRO A 33 -5.31 -45.56 -3.42
CA PRO A 33 -6.21 -46.17 -2.45
C PRO A 33 -5.47 -46.36 -1.12
N VAL A 34 -5.89 -45.65 -0.07
CA VAL A 34 -5.45 -45.95 1.29
C VAL A 34 -6.41 -46.95 1.92
N ARG A 35 -5.78 -48.05 2.29
CA ARG A 35 -6.23 -49.26 2.96
C ARG A 35 -7.09 -48.99 4.20
N ALA A 36 -8.24 -49.68 4.26
CA ALA A 36 -9.07 -49.79 5.45
C ALA A 36 -8.35 -50.53 6.58
N GLY A 37 -8.34 -49.94 7.77
CA GLY A 37 -7.93 -50.54 9.04
C GLY A 37 -9.00 -50.24 10.09
N SER A 38 -9.48 -51.32 10.71
CA SER A 38 -10.69 -51.39 11.53
C SER A 38 -10.56 -50.83 12.95
N ALA A 39 -11.69 -50.33 13.44
CA ALA A 39 -12.19 -50.16 14.80
C ALA A 39 -11.26 -50.43 16.01
N ALA A 40 -11.16 -49.42 16.88
CA ALA A 40 -11.23 -49.61 18.32
C ALA A 40 -11.90 -48.40 18.97
N ASP A 41 -12.94 -48.73 19.74
CA ASP A 41 -13.69 -47.88 20.68
C ASP A 41 -12.83 -46.91 21.48
N ALA A 42 -13.25 -45.64 21.52
CA ALA A 42 -13.01 -44.78 22.68
C ALA A 42 -14.22 -43.88 22.91
N ALA A 43 -14.85 -44.13 24.04
CA ALA A 43 -16.04 -43.52 24.59
C ALA A 43 -16.17 -41.99 24.41
N ARG A 44 -17.42 -41.62 24.10
CA ARG A 44 -18.08 -40.34 24.40
C ARG A 44 -17.44 -39.56 25.55
N THR A 45 -17.03 -38.33 25.27
CA THR A 45 -17.17 -37.22 26.21
C THR A 45 -17.80 -36.06 25.47
N VAL A 46 -19.12 -35.91 25.63
CA VAL A 46 -19.88 -34.75 25.16
C VAL A 46 -19.56 -33.61 26.13
N PRO A 47 -18.97 -32.48 25.69
CA PRO A 47 -18.79 -31.33 26.59
C PRO A 47 -20.15 -30.75 26.97
N PRO A 48 -20.32 -30.26 28.22
CA PRO A 48 -21.57 -29.64 28.65
C PRO A 48 -21.86 -28.42 27.78
N ARG A 49 -23.10 -28.38 27.30
CA ARG A 49 -23.74 -27.28 26.56
C ARG A 49 -23.72 -26.04 27.46
N VAL A 50 -22.76 -25.14 27.25
CA VAL A 50 -22.76 -23.84 27.92
C VAL A 50 -24.02 -23.10 27.49
N ALA A 51 -24.88 -22.83 28.47
CA ALA A 51 -26.12 -22.09 28.29
C ALA A 51 -25.81 -20.73 27.64
N ARG A 52 -26.47 -20.49 26.50
CA ARG A 52 -26.48 -19.20 25.82
C ARG A 52 -27.09 -18.18 26.78
N ALA A 53 -26.29 -17.22 27.25
CA ALA A 53 -26.80 -16.07 27.98
C ALA A 53 -27.77 -15.31 27.05
N VAL A 54 -29.01 -15.17 27.51
CA VAL A 54 -30.04 -14.35 26.86
C VAL A 54 -29.61 -12.89 27.01
N PRO A 55 -29.42 -12.11 25.93
CA PRO A 55 -29.17 -10.69 26.05
C PRO A 55 -30.41 -10.00 26.62
N THR A 56 -30.24 -9.33 27.75
CA THR A 56 -31.20 -8.39 28.33
C THR A 56 -31.46 -7.24 27.36
N PRO A 57 -32.72 -6.85 27.11
CA PRO A 57 -33.02 -5.67 26.32
C PRO A 57 -32.56 -4.40 27.07
N HIS A 58 -31.72 -3.61 26.41
CA HIS A 58 -31.30 -2.28 26.88
C HIS A 58 -32.51 -1.31 26.84
N PRO A 59 -32.66 -0.39 27.81
CA PRO A 59 -33.72 0.60 27.79
C PRO A 59 -33.55 1.59 26.61
N ALA A 60 -34.68 1.89 25.96
CA ALA A 60 -34.77 2.85 24.87
C ALA A 60 -34.31 4.25 25.31
N ILE A 61 -33.27 4.78 24.65
CA ILE A 61 -32.87 6.17 24.78
C ILE A 61 -33.92 7.02 24.05
N ARG A 62 -34.61 7.84 24.84
CA ARG A 62 -35.64 8.79 24.45
C ARG A 62 -35.00 9.92 23.62
N PRO A 63 -35.54 10.30 22.44
CA PRO A 63 -35.06 11.46 21.71
C PRO A 63 -35.40 12.76 22.45
N ALA A 64 -34.41 13.63 22.62
CA ALA A 64 -34.60 14.99 23.13
C ALA A 64 -35.22 15.89 22.05
N PRO A 65 -36.10 16.84 22.42
CA PRO A 65 -36.77 17.73 21.47
C PRO A 65 -35.83 18.81 20.92
N ALA A 66 -36.00 19.09 19.62
CA ALA A 66 -35.38 20.20 18.91
C ALA A 66 -35.77 21.54 19.54
N THR A 67 -34.76 22.38 19.83
CA THR A 67 -34.97 23.78 20.21
C THR A 67 -34.62 24.67 19.03
N SER A 68 -35.67 25.16 18.37
CA SER A 68 -35.64 26.22 17.38
C SER A 68 -35.22 27.54 18.04
N SER A 69 -34.39 28.34 17.38
CA SER A 69 -34.21 29.76 17.70
C SER A 69 -34.44 30.61 16.44
N PRO A 70 -35.37 31.58 16.48
CA PRO A 70 -35.54 32.58 15.44
C PRO A 70 -34.98 33.95 15.86
N GLY A 71 -34.68 34.78 14.85
CA GLY A 71 -34.43 36.22 14.98
C GLY A 71 -32.95 36.60 14.87
N SER A 72 -32.58 37.76 14.33
CA SER A 72 -33.36 38.86 13.78
C SER A 72 -32.41 39.78 13.00
N SER A 73 -33.00 40.66 12.21
CA SER A 73 -32.49 41.51 11.13
C SER A 73 -31.38 42.54 11.47
N LEU A 74 -30.52 42.77 10.46
CA LEU A 74 -29.91 44.02 9.89
C LEU A 74 -29.42 45.16 10.81
N PRO A 75 -28.31 45.84 10.44
CA PRO A 75 -28.48 47.07 9.63
C PRO A 75 -27.47 47.29 8.48
N VAL A 76 -27.90 48.19 7.59
CA VAL A 76 -27.26 48.78 6.40
C VAL A 76 -26.46 50.07 6.79
N MET A 77 -25.59 50.52 5.86
CA MET A 77 -24.80 51.79 5.77
C MET A 77 -23.35 51.69 6.32
N SER A 78 -22.29 52.24 5.71
CA SER A 78 -22.13 53.23 4.63
C SER A 78 -20.70 53.15 4.02
N PRO A 79 -20.44 53.74 2.83
CA PRO A 79 -19.15 53.69 2.13
C PRO A 79 -18.26 54.90 2.47
N SER A 80 -16.93 54.73 2.56
CA SER A 80 -15.96 55.85 2.46
C SER A 80 -14.52 55.40 2.21
N ASN A 81 -13.91 56.11 1.25
CA ASN A 81 -12.48 56.27 0.91
C ASN A 81 -11.75 55.17 0.11
N PRO A 82 -11.57 55.36 -1.21
CA PRO A 82 -10.39 54.87 -1.90
C PRO A 82 -9.20 55.77 -1.54
N LEU A 83 -8.26 55.27 -0.74
CA LEU A 83 -6.91 55.84 -0.70
C LEU A 83 -6.19 55.42 -1.97
N THR A 84 -5.95 56.40 -2.84
CA THR A 84 -5.06 56.28 -3.99
C THR A 84 -3.63 56.08 -3.48
N VAL A 85 -3.21 54.82 -3.37
CA VAL A 85 -1.79 54.48 -3.17
C VAL A 85 -1.16 54.42 -4.56
N THR A 86 -0.32 55.41 -4.86
CA THR A 86 0.56 55.38 -6.03
C THR A 86 1.52 54.20 -5.89
N GLN A 87 1.14 53.07 -6.49
CA GLN A 87 1.92 51.85 -6.49
C GLN A 87 3.07 52.03 -7.47
N THR A 88 4.26 52.34 -6.96
CA THR A 88 5.49 52.27 -7.74
C THR A 88 5.66 50.84 -8.23
N ALA A 89 5.38 50.62 -9.52
CA ALA A 89 5.60 49.35 -10.18
C ALA A 89 7.10 49.02 -10.13
N THR A 90 7.51 48.27 -9.11
CA THR A 90 8.80 47.61 -9.10
C THR A 90 8.70 46.52 -10.16
N GLN A 91 9.34 46.77 -11.30
CA GLN A 91 9.49 45.77 -12.34
C GLN A 91 10.29 44.62 -11.73
N THR A 92 9.58 43.53 -11.40
CA THR A 92 10.20 42.26 -11.07
C THR A 92 10.95 41.80 -12.30
N VAL A 93 12.26 42.00 -12.30
CA VAL A 93 13.17 41.42 -13.27
C VAL A 93 13.09 39.91 -13.11
N THR A 94 12.33 39.25 -13.98
CA THR A 94 12.27 37.79 -14.06
C THR A 94 13.68 37.27 -14.38
N PRO A 95 14.36 36.55 -13.47
CA PRO A 95 15.66 35.98 -13.77
C PRO A 95 15.51 35.01 -14.95
N PRO A 96 16.39 35.04 -15.95
CA PRO A 96 16.35 34.09 -17.04
C PRO A 96 16.62 32.68 -16.50
N GLY A 97 15.65 31.78 -16.73
CA GLY A 97 15.89 30.34 -16.79
C GLY A 97 16.35 29.66 -15.51
N SER A 98 15.54 29.71 -14.44
CA SER A 98 15.68 28.68 -13.41
C SER A 98 15.21 27.35 -14.03
N LEU A 99 16.15 26.42 -14.23
CA LEU A 99 15.82 25.05 -14.64
C LEU A 99 14.72 24.52 -13.72
N PRO A 100 13.75 23.74 -14.24
CA PRO A 100 12.72 23.15 -13.40
C PRO A 100 13.40 22.39 -12.26
N ALA A 101 13.02 22.72 -11.03
CA ALA A 101 13.55 22.07 -9.85
C ALA A 101 13.38 20.54 -10.00
N ARG A 102 14.47 19.80 -9.80
CA ARG A 102 14.43 18.33 -9.83
C ARG A 102 13.34 17.87 -8.85
N PRO A 103 12.43 16.96 -9.24
CA PRO A 103 11.45 16.43 -8.31
C PRO A 103 12.17 15.79 -7.12
N PRO A 104 11.56 15.84 -5.91
CA PRO A 104 12.17 15.25 -4.72
C PRO A 104 12.46 13.76 -4.98
N ALA A 105 13.64 13.31 -4.54
CA ALA A 105 13.98 11.90 -4.59
C ALA A 105 13.06 11.13 -3.64
N LEU A 106 12.32 10.17 -4.19
CA LEU A 106 11.44 9.32 -3.40
C LEU A 106 12.23 8.11 -2.91
N THR A 107 12.04 7.75 -1.65
CA THR A 107 12.77 6.63 -1.03
C THR A 107 11.88 5.42 -0.81
N GLY A 108 10.56 5.58 -0.75
CA GLY A 108 9.57 4.52 -0.57
C GLY A 108 8.76 4.24 -1.84
N PHE A 109 7.43 4.26 -1.73
CA PHE A 109 6.53 4.00 -2.86
C PHE A 109 6.75 5.00 -4.00
N GLY A 110 6.86 4.51 -5.23
CA GLY A 110 7.12 5.31 -6.42
C GLY A 110 8.59 5.70 -6.62
N ALA A 111 9.50 5.34 -5.70
CA ALA A 111 10.94 5.51 -5.85
C ALA A 111 11.44 4.86 -7.14
N THR A 112 12.46 5.46 -7.78
CA THR A 112 13.21 4.76 -8.81
C THR A 112 14.04 3.64 -8.19
N ASP A 113 14.41 2.62 -8.95
CA ASP A 113 15.25 1.53 -8.43
C ASP A 113 16.61 2.02 -7.90
N ALA A 114 17.11 3.14 -8.43
CA ALA A 114 18.32 3.78 -7.95
C ALA A 114 18.10 4.49 -6.60
N ASP A 115 17.04 5.29 -6.50
CA ASP A 115 16.72 6.00 -5.25
C ASP A 115 16.36 5.02 -4.13
N TRP A 116 15.60 3.96 -4.43
CA TRP A 116 15.28 2.88 -3.50
C TRP A 116 16.55 2.24 -2.95
N ARG A 117 17.45 1.76 -3.81
CA ARG A 117 18.71 1.11 -3.40
C ARG A 117 19.69 2.04 -2.70
N SER A 118 19.54 3.36 -2.85
CA SER A 118 20.35 4.33 -2.10
C SER A 118 20.00 4.36 -0.61
N ARG A 119 18.82 3.85 -0.23
CA ARG A 119 18.30 3.80 1.15
C ARG A 119 18.04 2.39 1.66
N HIS A 120 18.03 1.41 0.78
CA HIS A 120 17.69 0.03 1.07
C HIS A 120 18.83 -0.91 0.69
N LEU A 121 19.33 -1.64 1.68
CA LEU A 121 20.36 -2.66 1.53
C LEU A 121 19.70 -3.97 1.07
N PRO A 122 20.02 -4.51 -0.11
CA PRO A 122 19.46 -5.80 -0.55
C PRO A 122 19.80 -6.93 0.43
N ASP A 123 18.84 -7.82 0.67
CA ASP A 123 19.09 -9.05 1.44
C ASP A 123 19.67 -10.15 0.54
N PRO A 124 20.95 -10.54 0.72
CA PRO A 124 21.58 -11.57 -0.10
C PRO A 124 21.02 -12.99 0.14
N ALA A 125 20.24 -13.22 1.21
CA ALA A 125 19.61 -14.51 1.48
C ALA A 125 18.31 -14.73 0.68
N ARG A 126 17.85 -13.70 -0.04
CA ARG A 126 16.59 -13.68 -0.79
C ARG A 126 16.88 -13.47 -2.29
N PRO A 127 15.93 -13.84 -3.17
CA PRO A 127 16.05 -13.51 -4.59
C PRO A 127 16.33 -12.02 -4.80
N ALA A 128 17.18 -11.71 -5.78
CA ALA A 128 17.59 -10.33 -6.02
C ALA A 128 16.37 -9.43 -6.27
N GLY A 129 16.32 -8.32 -5.54
CA GLY A 129 15.26 -7.32 -5.67
C GLY A 129 13.96 -7.62 -4.94
N THR A 130 13.84 -8.74 -4.20
CA THR A 130 12.58 -9.08 -3.51
C THR A 130 12.55 -8.70 -2.04
N ALA A 131 13.71 -8.54 -1.39
CA ALA A 131 13.80 -8.19 0.03
C ALA A 131 14.99 -7.28 0.33
N TYR A 132 14.81 -6.40 1.32
CA TYR A 132 15.78 -5.38 1.71
C TYR A 132 15.77 -5.12 3.21
N ASN A 133 16.89 -4.61 3.70
CA ASN A 133 17.17 -4.25 5.09
C ASN A 133 16.94 -5.46 6.00
N PRO A 134 17.83 -6.48 5.92
CA PRO A 134 17.70 -7.67 6.72
C PRO A 134 17.90 -7.32 8.20
N ASP A 135 17.01 -7.79 9.07
CA ASP A 135 16.90 -7.39 10.47
C ASP A 135 16.69 -8.63 11.36
N PRO A 136 17.62 -8.95 12.28
CA PRO A 136 17.50 -10.10 13.16
C PRO A 136 16.38 -9.98 14.20
N LEU A 137 15.82 -8.78 14.41
CA LEU A 137 14.68 -8.58 15.32
C LEU A 137 13.33 -8.94 14.67
N ILE A 138 13.29 -9.04 13.34
CA ILE A 138 12.13 -9.52 12.61
C ILE A 138 12.20 -11.05 12.55
N PRO A 139 11.15 -11.78 12.98
CA PRO A 139 11.14 -13.23 12.98
C PRO A 139 11.55 -13.82 11.62
N ALA A 140 12.38 -14.85 11.66
CA ALA A 140 12.78 -15.58 10.47
C ALA A 140 11.56 -16.26 9.84
N VAL A 141 11.49 -16.22 8.51
CA VAL A 141 10.49 -16.93 7.70
C VAL A 141 11.25 -17.90 6.81
N ASP A 142 10.85 -19.17 6.81
CA ASP A 142 11.48 -20.26 6.05
C ASP A 142 12.99 -20.38 6.27
N GLY A 143 13.43 -20.22 7.53
CA GLY A 143 14.83 -20.32 7.92
C GLY A 143 15.73 -19.16 7.44
N LYS A 144 15.14 -18.11 6.86
CA LYS A 144 15.84 -16.89 6.44
C LYS A 144 15.59 -15.77 7.42
N MET A 145 16.61 -14.95 7.70
CA MET A 145 16.47 -13.75 8.53
C MET A 145 15.29 -12.89 8.04
N GLY A 146 14.57 -12.28 8.99
CA GLY A 146 13.53 -11.33 8.65
C GLY A 146 14.11 -10.13 7.89
N ALA A 147 13.29 -9.51 7.05
CA ALA A 147 13.66 -8.31 6.32
C ALA A 147 12.61 -7.22 6.57
N ARG A 148 13.05 -5.96 6.72
CA ARG A 148 12.12 -4.84 6.94
C ARG A 148 11.21 -4.64 5.73
N TYR A 149 11.73 -4.87 4.52
CA TYR A 149 10.98 -4.78 3.28
C TYR A 149 11.05 -6.11 2.53
N PHE A 150 9.90 -6.63 2.11
CA PHE A 150 9.79 -7.88 1.38
C PHE A 150 8.65 -7.83 0.36
N ASP A 151 8.57 -8.82 -0.52
CA ASP A 151 7.65 -8.86 -1.68
C ASP A 151 7.74 -7.60 -2.54
N VAL A 152 8.96 -7.06 -2.72
CA VAL A 152 9.15 -5.81 -3.46
C VAL A 152 8.89 -6.03 -4.95
N VAL A 153 8.00 -5.21 -5.50
CA VAL A 153 7.55 -5.23 -6.89
C VAL A 153 8.09 -4.01 -7.62
N HIS A 154 8.96 -4.28 -8.58
CA HIS A 154 9.52 -3.31 -9.49
C HIS A 154 8.69 -3.25 -10.78
N THR A 155 8.23 -2.08 -11.18
CA THR A 155 7.44 -1.86 -12.40
C THR A 155 7.92 -0.59 -13.08
N ALA A 156 8.31 -0.71 -14.36
CA ALA A 156 8.85 0.41 -15.15
C ALA A 156 10.00 1.17 -14.46
N GLY A 157 10.91 0.44 -13.80
CA GLY A 157 12.08 0.99 -13.10
C GLY A 157 11.76 1.72 -11.78
N ARG A 158 10.56 1.47 -11.23
CA ARG A 158 10.09 2.04 -9.96
C ARG A 158 9.55 0.97 -9.02
N VAL A 159 9.62 1.24 -7.72
CA VAL A 159 9.04 0.39 -6.68
C VAL A 159 7.56 0.76 -6.49
N LEU A 160 6.65 -0.12 -6.93
CA LEU A 160 5.19 0.13 -6.89
C LEU A 160 4.43 -0.89 -6.04
N GLY A 161 5.10 -1.78 -5.35
CA GLY A 161 4.47 -2.64 -4.35
C GLY A 161 5.52 -3.26 -3.44
N TYR A 162 5.17 -3.47 -2.18
CA TYR A 162 5.99 -4.15 -1.19
C TYR A 162 5.21 -4.34 0.11
N THR A 163 5.70 -5.20 0.97
CA THR A 163 5.32 -5.24 2.38
C THR A 163 6.44 -4.62 3.22
N VAL A 164 6.07 -3.76 4.16
CA VAL A 164 6.96 -3.29 5.23
C VAL A 164 6.55 -3.95 6.55
N ALA A 165 7.52 -4.52 7.26
CA ALA A 165 7.33 -5.01 8.62
C ALA A 165 7.10 -3.83 9.57
N ILE A 166 6.16 -3.96 10.50
CA ILE A 166 5.86 -2.93 11.50
C ILE A 166 6.48 -3.35 12.83
N ASP A 167 7.03 -2.39 13.56
CA ASP A 167 7.66 -2.65 14.86
C ASP A 167 6.61 -3.17 15.87
N PRO A 168 6.90 -4.23 16.63
CA PRO A 168 5.96 -4.79 17.60
C PRO A 168 5.43 -3.74 18.58
N GLY A 169 4.15 -3.83 18.91
CA GLY A 169 3.50 -2.89 19.84
C GLY A 169 3.20 -1.51 19.25
N SER A 170 3.38 -1.31 17.94
CA SER A 170 3.01 -0.06 17.27
C SER A 170 1.49 0.19 17.25
N GLY A 171 0.71 -0.89 17.23
CA GLY A 171 -0.74 -0.85 17.03
C GLY A 171 -1.15 -0.17 15.71
N LEU A 172 -2.46 0.02 15.53
CA LEU A 172 -3.00 0.60 14.28
C LEU A 172 -2.50 2.02 14.00
N ALA A 173 -2.44 2.88 15.02
CA ALA A 173 -2.02 4.27 14.85
C ALA A 173 -0.53 4.39 14.52
N GLY A 174 0.33 3.55 15.13
CA GLY A 174 1.74 3.48 14.78
C GLY A 174 1.95 2.96 13.37
N ALA A 175 1.24 1.89 12.99
CA ALA A 175 1.30 1.35 11.64
C ALA A 175 0.88 2.37 10.56
N ARG A 176 -0.16 3.17 10.81
CA ARG A 176 -0.55 4.27 9.90
C ARG A 176 0.53 5.34 9.77
N ARG A 177 1.21 5.71 10.86
CA ARG A 177 2.33 6.66 10.81
C ARG A 177 3.49 6.09 9.99
N THR A 178 3.86 4.83 10.21
CA THR A 178 4.86 4.14 9.40
C THR A 178 4.43 4.14 7.93
N ALA A 179 3.16 3.85 7.65
CA ALA A 179 2.67 3.81 6.28
C ALA A 179 2.73 5.18 5.58
N LEU A 180 2.45 6.28 6.29
CA LEU A 180 2.59 7.64 5.76
C LEU A 180 4.05 8.03 5.53
N ALA A 181 4.97 7.57 6.37
CA ALA A 181 6.41 7.86 6.24
C ALA A 181 7.04 7.23 4.98
N GLU A 182 6.41 6.19 4.43
CA GLU A 182 6.80 5.54 3.18
C GLU A 182 6.40 6.35 1.92
N LEU A 183 5.61 7.41 2.09
CA LEU A 183 5.11 8.25 1.01
C LEU A 183 5.71 9.67 1.06
N PRO A 184 5.58 10.47 -0.01
CA PRO A 184 6.00 11.87 0.02
C PRO A 184 5.23 12.66 1.09
N GLY A 185 5.82 13.74 1.60
CA GLY A 185 5.26 14.51 2.73
C GLY A 185 3.90 15.19 2.48
N ASP A 186 3.41 15.23 1.24
CA ASP A 186 2.05 15.70 0.89
C ASP A 186 1.00 14.57 0.85
N ALA A 187 1.40 13.35 1.19
CA ALA A 187 0.51 12.20 1.29
C ALA A 187 -0.47 12.36 2.46
N ARG A 188 -1.72 11.97 2.21
CA ARG A 188 -2.79 12.01 3.20
C ARG A 188 -3.75 10.84 3.02
N GLU A 189 -4.35 10.41 4.13
CA GLU A 189 -5.44 9.44 4.12
C GLU A 189 -6.67 10.04 3.46
N VAL A 190 -7.25 9.30 2.52
CA VAL A 190 -8.49 9.66 1.81
C VAL A 190 -9.67 8.87 2.34
N TRP A 191 -9.45 7.58 2.64
CA TRP A 191 -10.40 6.75 3.37
C TRP A 191 -9.67 5.62 4.09
N SER A 192 -10.34 5.04 5.08
CA SER A 192 -9.95 3.75 5.67
C SER A 192 -11.18 2.91 6.02
N ALA A 193 -11.01 1.59 6.01
CA ALA A 193 -12.05 0.64 6.40
C ALA A 193 -11.43 -0.50 7.24
N PRO A 194 -11.97 -0.81 8.43
CA PRO A 194 -11.66 -2.06 9.11
C PRO A 194 -12.35 -3.22 8.39
N LEU A 195 -11.62 -4.30 8.13
CA LEU A 195 -12.13 -5.49 7.47
C LEU A 195 -11.75 -6.70 8.31
N GLY A 196 -12.61 -7.18 9.21
CA GLY A 196 -12.44 -8.44 9.95
C GLY A 196 -11.04 -8.66 10.57
N SER A 197 -10.12 -9.17 9.76
CA SER A 197 -8.72 -9.46 10.06
C SER A 197 -7.68 -8.44 9.54
N CYS A 198 -8.04 -7.25 9.05
CA CYS A 198 -7.09 -6.20 8.65
C CYS A 198 -7.75 -4.82 8.62
N SER A 199 -6.99 -3.78 8.26
CA SER A 199 -7.53 -2.47 7.89
C SER A 199 -6.99 -2.03 6.54
N LEU A 200 -7.87 -1.60 5.64
CA LEU A 200 -7.48 -0.93 4.40
C LEU A 200 -7.42 0.58 4.61
N VAL A 201 -6.44 1.20 3.99
CA VAL A 201 -6.22 2.65 3.98
C VAL A 201 -5.89 3.08 2.56
N GLN A 202 -6.63 4.02 1.99
CA GLN A 202 -6.20 4.70 0.77
C GLN A 202 -5.46 5.98 1.12
N LEU A 203 -4.26 6.11 0.61
CA LEU A 203 -3.43 7.30 0.70
C LEU A 203 -3.34 7.98 -0.67
N ARG A 204 -3.19 9.30 -0.70
CA ARG A 204 -3.03 10.07 -1.94
C ARG A 204 -1.99 11.17 -1.82
N SER A 205 -1.12 11.30 -2.83
CA SER A 205 -0.10 12.36 -2.92
C SER A 205 -0.08 12.98 -4.33
N ALA A 206 -0.05 14.31 -4.40
CA ALA A 206 0.11 15.03 -5.66
C ALA A 206 1.55 14.91 -6.20
N THR A 207 2.54 14.75 -5.30
CA THR A 207 3.91 14.40 -5.68
C THR A 207 3.95 13.06 -6.40
N LEU A 208 3.28 12.02 -5.86
CA LEU A 208 3.17 10.72 -6.52
C LEU A 208 2.50 10.84 -7.89
N ALA A 209 1.36 11.51 -7.97
CA ALA A 209 0.65 11.71 -9.25
C ALA A 209 1.56 12.34 -10.32
N ARG A 210 2.37 13.33 -9.93
CA ARG A 210 3.31 14.00 -10.84
C ARG A 210 4.45 13.10 -11.30
N VAL A 211 5.06 12.31 -10.41
CA VAL A 211 6.21 11.48 -10.77
C VAL A 211 5.82 10.18 -11.48
N LEU A 212 4.63 9.64 -11.18
CA LEU A 212 4.11 8.42 -11.80
C LEU A 212 3.42 8.72 -13.13
N GLY A 213 2.86 9.92 -13.30
CA GLY A 213 2.25 10.36 -14.56
C GLY A 213 1.20 9.36 -15.04
N ASN A 214 1.37 8.83 -16.25
CA ASN A 214 0.43 7.86 -16.83
C ASN A 214 0.35 6.53 -16.08
N LEU A 215 1.37 6.17 -15.27
CA LEU A 215 1.32 4.95 -14.46
C LEU A 215 0.30 5.06 -13.31
N ASP A 216 0.13 6.26 -12.75
CA ASP A 216 -0.91 6.55 -11.77
C ASP A 216 -1.15 8.07 -11.72
N PRO A 217 -2.11 8.58 -12.52
CA PRO A 217 -2.37 10.01 -12.60
C PRO A 217 -3.05 10.55 -11.33
N THR A 218 -3.51 9.66 -10.44
CA THR A 218 -4.20 10.04 -9.20
C THR A 218 -3.24 10.14 -8.01
N GLY A 219 -2.10 9.44 -8.09
CA GLY A 219 -1.14 9.28 -7.00
C GLY A 219 -1.74 8.55 -5.81
N SER A 220 -2.57 7.53 -6.07
CA SER A 220 -3.33 6.79 -5.06
C SER A 220 -2.66 5.46 -4.75
N VAL A 221 -2.47 5.23 -3.45
CA VAL A 221 -1.87 4.02 -2.91
C VAL A 221 -2.89 3.34 -2.01
N LEU A 222 -3.07 2.03 -2.19
CA LEU A 222 -3.81 1.22 -1.22
C LEU A 222 -2.81 0.58 -0.27
N VAL A 223 -3.07 0.73 1.02
CA VAL A 223 -2.30 0.12 2.10
C VAL A 223 -3.18 -0.86 2.86
N GLU A 224 -2.75 -2.12 2.96
CA GLU A 224 -3.36 -3.12 3.82
C GLU A 224 -2.53 -3.27 5.10
N LEU A 225 -3.13 -2.91 6.25
CA LEU A 225 -2.54 -3.06 7.58
C LEU A 225 -2.95 -4.42 8.15
N ARG A 226 -2.00 -5.35 8.19
CA ARG A 226 -2.22 -6.73 8.61
C ARG A 226 -1.85 -6.92 10.08
N PRO A 227 -2.73 -7.51 10.90
CA PRO A 227 -2.43 -7.80 12.28
C PRO A 227 -1.29 -8.81 12.38
N ALA A 228 -0.62 -8.81 13.53
CA ALA A 228 0.24 -9.93 13.89
C ALA A 228 -0.58 -11.23 13.93
N THR A 229 -0.01 -12.31 13.41
CA THR A 229 -0.59 -13.65 13.48
C THR A 229 0.32 -14.58 14.26
N GLY A 230 -0.24 -15.65 14.84
CA GLY A 230 0.49 -16.65 15.61
C GLY A 230 0.54 -16.40 17.12
N ALA A 231 1.26 -17.28 17.84
CA ALA A 231 1.26 -17.35 19.31
C ALA A 231 1.83 -16.12 20.03
N TYR A 232 2.46 -15.20 19.29
CA TYR A 232 3.08 -13.98 19.82
C TYR A 232 2.33 -12.71 19.44
N ALA A 233 1.17 -12.83 18.78
CA ALA A 233 0.33 -11.69 18.47
C ALA A 233 -0.35 -11.17 19.74
N VAL A 234 -0.05 -9.94 20.14
CA VAL A 234 -0.90 -9.22 21.08
C VAL A 234 -2.12 -8.68 20.31
N ALA A 235 -3.29 -8.67 20.96
CA ALA A 235 -4.49 -8.13 20.34
C ALA A 235 -4.23 -6.69 19.84
N ASP A 236 -4.75 -6.38 18.65
CA ASP A 236 -4.61 -5.08 17.98
C ASP A 236 -3.19 -4.70 17.48
N ASP A 237 -2.21 -5.61 17.58
CA ASP A 237 -0.90 -5.36 16.98
C ASP A 237 -0.94 -5.52 15.47
N ILE A 238 -0.25 -4.63 14.77
CA ILE A 238 -0.10 -4.67 13.31
C ILE A 238 1.34 -5.10 13.03
N ALA A 239 1.50 -6.21 12.31
CA ALA A 239 2.82 -6.73 11.97
C ALA A 239 3.32 -6.25 10.61
N ALA A 240 2.42 -5.81 9.73
CA ALA A 240 2.80 -5.45 8.36
C ALA A 240 1.89 -4.39 7.74
N ALA A 241 2.46 -3.56 6.87
CA ALA A 241 1.73 -2.71 5.94
C ALA A 241 2.09 -3.10 4.49
N VAL A 242 1.08 -3.45 3.69
CA VAL A 242 1.24 -3.88 2.29
C VAL A 242 0.85 -2.74 1.37
N PHE A 243 1.80 -2.25 0.58
CA PHE A 243 1.63 -1.16 -0.36
C PHE A 243 1.34 -1.68 -1.76
N ARG A 244 0.30 -1.12 -2.39
CA ARG A 244 -0.08 -1.49 -3.76
C ARG A 244 -0.61 -0.28 -4.52
N PRO A 245 -0.46 -0.24 -5.85
CA PRO A 245 -1.08 0.79 -6.64
C PRO A 245 -2.59 0.50 -6.75
N LEU A 246 -3.42 1.52 -6.61
CA LEU A 246 -4.87 1.33 -6.55
C LEU A 246 -5.45 0.76 -7.86
N TRP A 247 -4.82 1.03 -9.01
CA TRP A 247 -5.28 0.52 -10.30
C TRP A 247 -5.01 -0.98 -10.50
N ILE A 248 -4.14 -1.59 -9.70
CA ILE A 248 -3.94 -3.06 -9.65
C ILE A 248 -4.80 -3.68 -8.54
N ALA A 249 -5.22 -2.89 -7.55
CA ALA A 249 -6.17 -3.36 -6.55
C ALA A 249 -7.52 -3.63 -7.24
N THR A 250 -7.88 -4.91 -7.37
CA THR A 250 -9.20 -5.27 -7.86
C THR A 250 -10.28 -4.71 -6.92
N PRO A 251 -11.52 -4.48 -7.39
CA PRO A 251 -12.63 -4.11 -6.51
C PRO A 251 -12.79 -5.09 -5.33
N SER A 252 -12.45 -6.36 -5.53
CA SER A 252 -12.36 -7.39 -4.49
C SER A 252 -11.30 -7.07 -3.43
N ALA A 253 -10.12 -6.59 -3.83
CA ALA A 253 -9.08 -6.15 -2.91
C ALA A 253 -9.47 -4.90 -2.11
N SER A 254 -10.47 -4.13 -2.56
CA SER A 254 -11.04 -3.02 -1.77
C SER A 254 -12.09 -3.46 -0.75
N THR A 255 -12.50 -4.74 -0.77
CA THR A 255 -13.57 -5.28 0.09
C THR A 255 -13.15 -6.49 0.92
N SER A 256 -11.99 -7.08 0.67
CA SER A 256 -11.40 -8.12 1.53
C SER A 256 -9.89 -7.94 1.68
N CYS A 257 -9.37 -8.24 2.87
CA CYS A 257 -7.93 -8.45 3.09
C CYS A 257 -7.47 -9.56 2.14
N GLN A 258 -6.32 -9.39 1.48
CA GLN A 258 -5.79 -10.52 0.74
C GLN A 258 -5.31 -11.56 1.77
N ALA A 259 -5.81 -12.78 1.65
CA ALA A 259 -5.22 -13.91 2.36
C ALA A 259 -3.77 -13.99 1.88
N GLY A 260 -2.85 -13.49 2.71
CA GLY A 260 -1.43 -13.51 2.37
C GLY A 260 -1.04 -14.94 2.07
N GLY A 261 -0.57 -15.19 0.84
CA GLY A 261 0.15 -16.42 0.58
C GLY A 261 1.35 -16.41 1.52
N ALA A 262 1.37 -17.32 2.49
CA ALA A 262 2.57 -17.60 3.25
C ALA A 262 3.64 -18.02 2.21
N GLY A 263 4.73 -17.26 2.13
CA GLY A 263 5.87 -17.53 1.27
C GLY A 263 7.15 -17.04 1.90
#